data_AF-A0A1F6PMB1-F1
#
_entry.id   AF-A0A1F6PMB1-F1
#
_cell.length_a   1.000
_cell.length_b   1.000
_cell.length_c   1.000
_cell.angle_alpha   90.00
_cell.angle_beta   90.00
_cell.angle_gamma   90.00
#
_symmetry.space_group_name_H-M   'P 1'
#
loop_
_entity.id
_entity.type
_entity.pdbx_description
1 polymer ?
#
loop_
_entity_poly.entity_id
_entity_poly.type
_entity_poly.pdbx_seq_one_letter_code
_entity_poly.pdbx_strand_id
1 'polypeptide(L)'
;MPEAISSVKVYKPAFSSNNIIKSTVIPESPQDKLELSNKNSNKEDKKSFLGKFGIDIAAFATGIIGIGAALKMGKINKQFNQKAVSILESVGVKTSPVKSYFEKNIANLNQIEDVLIKDKLTGLYNRRYLDEYLKIAFNKAKNDGSDLHVFMFDIDRFKMINTALGHDGGDAILKHSSDAIAKVVDEYKAQGIKMLFARYGGEEFTLVVEGVPKYKAIEAAQKIRASVNQNKDIKTHANNFAEYFKNAGNELRSRGVENLKPEEAHLLSDYDFLYNHVKTNQGFTISAGLCSLKEHSQIVDASHESVKLADLALERAKQSGRNQLSKVGHDELTEYASYKLKDALERKSSLSAEERVKLHGIIKKQIKQLKIKPEQEEKITKLKEILEMLS
;
A
#
# COMPACT_ATOMS: atom_id res chain seq x y z
N MET A 1 -7.94 -23.73 -46.67
CA MET A 1 -7.57 -22.47 -47.36
C MET A 1 -8.85 -21.80 -47.83
N PRO A 2 -8.96 -20.46 -47.86
CA PRO A 2 -8.87 -19.50 -46.74
C PRO A 2 -10.02 -18.43 -46.78
N GLU A 3 -9.92 -17.39 -45.95
CA GLU A 3 -10.62 -16.06 -46.00
C GLU A 3 -12.02 -15.96 -45.36
N ALA A 4 -12.43 -14.91 -44.63
CA ALA A 4 -11.84 -13.61 -44.28
C ALA A 4 -12.44 -13.10 -42.96
N ILE A 5 -11.64 -12.35 -42.19
CA ILE A 5 -12.07 -11.55 -41.02
C ILE A 5 -12.28 -10.11 -41.48
N SER A 6 -13.47 -9.56 -41.26
CA SER A 6 -13.79 -8.12 -41.21
C SER A 6 -15.05 -7.98 -40.36
N SER A 7 -15.36 -6.93 -39.60
CA SER A 7 -14.76 -5.65 -39.27
C SER A 7 -15.62 -5.10 -38.11
N VAL A 8 -15.03 -4.47 -37.08
CA VAL A 8 -15.80 -3.65 -36.13
C VAL A 8 -15.10 -2.31 -35.98
N LYS A 9 -15.81 -1.27 -36.45
CA LYS A 9 -15.43 0.15 -36.37
C LYS A 9 -15.50 0.63 -34.93
N VAL A 10 -14.42 1.23 -34.43
CA VAL A 10 -14.42 2.01 -33.18
C VAL A 10 -14.56 3.49 -33.52
N TYR A 11 -15.60 4.11 -32.96
CA TYR A 11 -15.93 5.53 -33.04
C TYR A 11 -14.99 6.34 -32.13
N LYS A 12 -14.39 7.42 -32.67
CA LYS A 12 -13.64 8.43 -31.89
C LYS A 12 -14.58 9.59 -31.53
N PRO A 13 -14.53 10.14 -30.31
CA PRO A 13 -14.81 11.54 -30.07
C PRO A 13 -13.52 12.35 -30.02
N ALA A 14 -13.57 13.52 -30.65
CA ALA A 14 -12.54 14.53 -30.72
C ALA A 14 -12.52 15.40 -29.45
N PHE A 15 -11.34 15.73 -28.94
CA PHE A 15 -11.10 16.99 -28.23
C PHE A 15 -9.70 17.51 -28.56
N SER A 16 -9.67 18.79 -28.93
CA SER A 16 -8.53 19.57 -29.37
C SER A 16 -7.69 20.09 -28.21
N SER A 17 -6.41 20.28 -28.51
CA SER A 17 -5.31 20.93 -27.80
C SER A 17 -5.63 22.25 -27.06
N ASN A 18 -5.01 22.45 -25.89
CA ASN A 18 -3.93 23.43 -25.72
C ASN A 18 -3.26 23.40 -24.33
N ASN A 19 -1.91 23.54 -24.35
CA ASN A 19 -1.01 24.03 -23.27
C ASN A 19 -0.79 23.10 -22.06
N ILE A 20 0.41 22.67 -21.63
CA ILE A 20 1.82 23.03 -21.82
C ILE A 20 2.62 21.78 -21.40
N ILE A 21 3.56 21.28 -22.22
CA ILE A 21 4.99 21.04 -21.90
C ILE A 21 5.72 20.92 -23.24
N LYS A 22 6.49 21.97 -23.60
CA LYS A 22 7.45 21.96 -24.71
C LYS A 22 8.86 21.62 -24.18
N SER A 23 9.68 21.13 -25.11
CA SER A 23 11.08 20.70 -25.04
C SER A 23 11.25 19.24 -24.59
N THR A 24 11.62 18.31 -25.48
CA THR A 24 12.83 18.35 -26.30
C THR A 24 12.59 17.70 -27.67
N VAL A 25 12.97 18.42 -28.73
CA VAL A 25 12.85 18.06 -30.15
C VAL A 25 13.91 17.01 -30.52
N ILE A 26 13.49 15.97 -31.25
CA ILE A 26 14.36 15.04 -31.99
C ILE A 26 14.49 15.61 -33.41
N PRO A 27 15.69 15.88 -33.96
CA PRO A 27 15.83 16.24 -35.36
C PRO A 27 15.84 14.99 -36.26
N GLU A 28 14.94 14.96 -37.23
CA GLU A 28 14.96 14.06 -38.39
C GLU A 28 15.61 14.74 -39.61
N SER A 29 16.49 13.98 -40.27
CA SER A 29 16.95 14.13 -41.67
C SER A 29 18.10 15.13 -42.01
N PRO A 30 18.85 14.89 -43.11
CA PRO A 30 20.29 15.15 -43.19
C PRO A 30 20.72 16.11 -44.31
N GLN A 31 21.28 17.26 -43.95
CA GLN A 31 22.11 18.21 -44.73
C GLN A 31 22.19 19.44 -43.81
N ASP A 32 23.20 19.60 -42.95
CA ASP A 32 24.48 20.15 -43.37
C ASP A 32 25.63 19.58 -42.54
N LYS A 33 26.49 18.84 -43.24
CA LYS A 33 27.91 18.73 -42.90
C LYS A 33 28.53 20.08 -43.26
N LEU A 34 29.12 20.80 -42.31
CA LEU A 34 30.50 21.28 -42.41
C LEU A 34 30.90 21.90 -41.06
N GLU A 35 32.10 21.53 -40.62
CA GLU A 35 32.90 22.22 -39.60
C GLU A 35 32.43 22.14 -38.14
N LEU A 36 32.67 20.97 -37.54
CA LEU A 36 33.54 20.92 -36.36
C LEU A 36 34.10 19.49 -36.24
N SER A 37 35.06 19.24 -37.14
CA SER A 37 36.15 18.31 -36.90
C SER A 37 36.82 18.68 -35.57
N ASN A 38 36.36 18.08 -34.46
CA ASN A 38 37.12 17.73 -33.25
C ASN A 38 36.16 17.30 -32.14
N LYS A 39 35.97 15.98 -31.97
CA LYS A 39 35.70 15.24 -30.71
C LYS A 39 35.03 13.89 -31.00
N ASN A 40 35.75 13.00 -31.70
CA ASN A 40 35.32 11.63 -31.98
C ASN A 40 35.53 10.66 -30.80
N SER A 41 35.26 11.07 -29.56
CA SER A 41 35.42 10.20 -28.39
C SER A 41 34.26 10.23 -27.38
N ASN A 42 33.07 10.72 -27.76
CA ASN A 42 32.03 11.03 -26.76
C ASN A 42 30.58 10.61 -27.10
N LYS A 43 30.35 9.81 -28.16
CA LYS A 43 28.99 9.35 -28.54
C LYS A 43 28.70 7.88 -28.21
N GLU A 44 29.71 7.01 -28.17
CA GLU A 44 29.50 5.57 -27.87
C GLU A 44 29.36 5.31 -26.36
N ASP A 45 30.17 5.95 -25.51
CA ASP A 45 30.10 5.78 -24.06
C ASP A 45 28.81 6.35 -23.44
N LYS A 46 28.28 7.44 -24.02
CA LYS A 46 27.00 8.03 -23.59
C LYS A 46 25.78 7.17 -23.94
N LYS A 47 25.85 6.35 -24.99
CA LYS A 47 24.77 5.40 -25.34
C LYS A 47 24.85 4.11 -24.52
N SER A 48 26.04 3.69 -24.11
CA SER A 48 26.28 2.44 -23.39
C SER A 48 25.70 2.41 -21.96
N PHE A 49 25.85 3.49 -21.18
CA PHE A 49 25.52 3.48 -19.74
C PHE A 49 24.11 3.98 -19.40
N LEU A 50 23.65 5.06 -20.06
CA LEU A 50 22.22 5.41 -20.11
C LEU A 50 21.42 4.27 -20.76
N GLY A 51 22.06 3.56 -21.70
CA GLY A 51 21.59 2.28 -22.21
C GLY A 51 21.39 1.29 -21.08
N LYS A 52 22.41 0.96 -20.28
CA LYS A 52 22.30 -0.12 -19.27
C LYS A 52 21.31 0.16 -18.13
N PHE A 53 21.36 1.34 -17.49
CA PHE A 53 20.39 1.65 -16.41
C PHE A 53 19.00 2.02 -16.95
N GLY A 54 18.94 2.66 -18.12
CA GLY A 54 17.68 2.85 -18.84
C GLY A 54 17.07 1.52 -19.29
N ILE A 55 17.89 0.53 -19.66
CA ILE A 55 17.49 -0.85 -19.92
C ILE A 55 16.98 -1.49 -18.64
N ASP A 56 17.60 -1.29 -17.47
CA ASP A 56 17.10 -1.85 -16.21
C ASP A 56 15.74 -1.26 -15.81
N ILE A 57 15.53 0.05 -16.00
CA ILE A 57 14.23 0.71 -15.77
C ILE A 57 13.20 0.26 -16.80
N ALA A 58 13.58 0.19 -18.09
CA ALA A 58 12.73 -0.31 -19.13
C ALA A 58 12.36 -1.78 -18.86
N ALA A 59 13.33 -2.60 -18.48
CA ALA A 59 13.16 -3.99 -18.08
C ALA A 59 12.23 -4.09 -16.85
N PHE A 60 12.34 -3.20 -15.87
CA PHE A 60 11.39 -3.14 -14.76
C PHE A 60 9.99 -2.74 -15.24
N ALA A 61 9.88 -1.69 -16.07
CA ALA A 61 8.61 -1.22 -16.62
C ALA A 61 7.93 -2.27 -17.52
N THR A 62 8.71 -3.11 -18.21
CA THR A 62 8.24 -4.24 -19.02
C THR A 62 8.15 -5.55 -18.23
N GLY A 63 8.38 -5.53 -16.91
CA GLY A 63 8.23 -6.70 -16.03
C GLY A 63 9.32 -7.78 -16.12
N ILE A 64 10.43 -7.50 -16.81
CA ILE A 64 11.58 -8.41 -16.96
C ILE A 64 12.34 -8.56 -15.64
N ILE A 65 12.44 -7.49 -14.83
CA ILE A 65 13.08 -7.53 -13.51
C ILE A 65 12.14 -7.01 -12.42
N GLY A 66 12.25 -7.58 -11.20
CA GLY A 66 11.52 -7.12 -10.02
C GLY A 66 12.10 -5.83 -9.42
N ILE A 67 11.29 -5.11 -8.65
CA ILE A 67 11.69 -3.82 -8.03
C ILE A 67 12.91 -3.97 -7.12
N GLY A 68 13.04 -5.08 -6.39
CA GLY A 68 14.22 -5.36 -5.55
C GLY A 68 15.52 -5.44 -6.34
N ALA A 69 15.50 -6.03 -7.54
CA ALA A 69 16.66 -6.11 -8.43
C ALA A 69 17.01 -4.72 -9.00
N ALA A 70 16.01 -3.96 -9.44
CA ALA A 70 16.18 -2.59 -9.92
C ALA A 70 16.79 -1.68 -8.84
N LEU A 71 16.31 -1.77 -7.60
CA LEU A 71 16.85 -1.00 -6.47
C LEU A 71 18.28 -1.41 -6.10
N LYS A 72 18.60 -2.71 -6.15
CA LYS A 72 19.96 -3.19 -5.91
C LYS A 72 20.94 -2.66 -6.96
N MET A 73 20.58 -2.71 -8.23
CA MET A 73 21.38 -2.15 -9.32
C MET A 73 21.52 -0.63 -9.19
N GLY A 74 20.43 0.07 -8.85
CA GLY A 74 20.44 1.51 -8.57
C GLY A 74 21.41 1.88 -7.45
N LYS A 75 21.43 1.13 -6.35
CA LYS A 75 22.39 1.31 -5.25
C LYS A 75 23.84 1.11 -5.69
N ILE A 76 24.13 0.05 -6.45
CA ILE A 76 25.49 -0.21 -6.96
C ILE A 76 25.94 0.95 -7.87
N ASN A 77 25.05 1.40 -8.76
CA ASN A 77 25.30 2.51 -9.66
C ASN A 77 25.57 3.81 -8.86
N LYS A 78 24.72 4.12 -7.89
CA LYS A 78 24.87 5.29 -7.02
C LYS A 78 26.20 5.27 -6.26
N GLN A 79 26.58 4.14 -5.67
CA GLN A 79 27.87 3.97 -5.00
C GLN A 79 29.06 4.19 -5.93
N PHE A 80 28.99 3.68 -7.17
CA PHE A 80 30.01 3.93 -8.18
C PHE A 80 30.16 5.43 -8.50
N ASN A 81 29.06 6.13 -8.78
CA ASN A 81 29.10 7.57 -9.06
C ASN A 81 29.61 8.36 -7.85
N GLN A 82 29.19 8.01 -6.63
CA GLN A 82 29.68 8.64 -5.39
C GLN A 82 31.19 8.46 -5.22
N LYS A 83 31.71 7.26 -5.48
CA LYS A 83 33.15 6.99 -5.41
C LYS A 83 33.92 7.74 -6.49
N ALA A 84 33.36 7.91 -7.68
CA ALA A 84 33.97 8.72 -8.73
C ALA A 84 34.06 10.21 -8.32
N VAL A 85 33.00 10.76 -7.71
CA VAL A 85 33.02 12.13 -7.17
C VAL A 85 34.09 12.27 -6.08
N SER A 86 34.16 11.33 -5.12
CA SER A 86 35.13 11.41 -4.03
C SER A 86 36.59 11.31 -4.50
N ILE A 87 36.85 10.53 -5.56
CA ILE A 87 38.19 10.46 -6.20
C ILE A 87 38.52 11.79 -6.88
N LEU A 88 37.57 12.40 -7.61
CA LEU A 88 37.80 13.69 -8.26
C LEU A 88 38.10 14.80 -7.24
N GLU A 89 37.41 14.76 -6.10
CA GLU A 89 37.65 15.70 -5.00
C GLU A 89 39.03 15.52 -4.35
N SER A 90 39.48 14.28 -4.16
CA SER A 90 40.79 13.99 -3.55
C SER A 90 41.96 14.42 -4.43
N VAL A 91 41.80 14.45 -5.76
CA VAL A 91 42.81 14.97 -6.70
C VAL A 91 42.70 16.49 -6.93
N GLY A 92 41.92 17.21 -6.13
CA GLY A 92 41.82 18.67 -6.18
C GLY A 92 40.91 19.22 -7.29
N VAL A 93 40.17 18.35 -8.00
CA VAL A 93 39.21 18.76 -9.03
C VAL A 93 37.93 19.23 -8.36
N LYS A 94 37.87 20.51 -8.00
CA LYS A 94 36.70 21.13 -7.36
C LYS A 94 35.52 21.30 -8.33
N THR A 95 35.80 21.66 -9.58
CA THR A 95 34.80 21.87 -10.64
C THR A 95 35.32 21.30 -11.97
N SER A 96 34.64 20.29 -12.50
CA SER A 96 34.94 19.69 -13.81
C SER A 96 33.67 19.15 -14.45
N PRO A 97 33.54 19.22 -15.80
CA PRO A 97 32.43 18.58 -16.52
C PRO A 97 32.26 17.10 -16.18
N VAL A 98 33.36 16.41 -15.84
CA VAL A 98 33.35 15.00 -15.43
C VAL A 98 32.71 14.85 -14.04
N LYS A 99 33.05 15.72 -13.08
CA LYS A 99 32.45 15.72 -11.75
C LYS A 99 30.94 15.99 -11.84
N SER A 100 30.56 17.04 -12.58
CA SER A 100 29.16 17.41 -12.78
C SER A 100 28.33 16.30 -13.46
N TYR A 101 28.96 15.49 -14.31
CA TYR A 101 28.31 14.31 -14.88
C TYR A 101 27.95 13.26 -13.81
N PHE A 102 28.89 12.93 -12.91
CA PHE A 102 28.63 11.98 -11.83
C PHE A 102 27.62 12.50 -10.81
N GLU A 103 27.69 13.79 -10.45
CA GLU A 103 26.70 14.43 -9.58
C GLU A 103 25.29 14.41 -10.19
N LYS A 104 25.19 14.75 -11.48
CA LYS A 104 23.92 14.67 -12.23
C LYS A 104 23.38 13.25 -12.29
N ASN A 105 24.25 12.25 -12.46
CA ASN A 105 23.83 10.86 -12.43
C ASN A 105 23.29 10.46 -11.06
N ILE A 106 23.95 10.86 -9.97
CA ILE A 106 23.45 10.62 -8.61
C ILE A 106 22.05 11.25 -8.43
N ALA A 107 21.86 12.49 -8.88
CA ALA A 107 20.57 13.16 -8.82
C ALA A 107 19.48 12.44 -9.63
N ASN A 108 19.79 12.02 -10.86
CA ASN A 108 18.87 11.26 -11.70
C ASN A 108 18.51 9.91 -11.06
N LEU A 109 19.50 9.20 -10.50
CA LEU A 109 19.29 7.92 -9.81
C LEU A 109 18.34 8.08 -8.61
N ASN A 110 18.47 9.18 -7.85
CA ASN A 110 17.56 9.48 -6.73
C ASN A 110 16.13 9.71 -7.22
N GLN A 111 15.94 10.51 -8.28
CA GLN A 111 14.61 10.78 -8.85
C GLN A 111 13.95 9.50 -9.35
N ILE A 112 14.72 8.62 -10.00
CA ILE A 112 14.23 7.34 -10.48
C ILE A 112 13.86 6.44 -9.30
N GLU A 113 14.72 6.36 -8.28
CA GLU A 113 14.45 5.59 -7.06
C GLU A 113 13.13 6.05 -6.41
N ASP A 114 12.90 7.35 -6.28
CA ASP A 114 11.65 7.90 -5.75
C ASP A 114 10.44 7.49 -6.60
N VAL A 115 10.51 7.59 -7.93
CA VAL A 115 9.41 7.17 -8.82
C VAL A 115 9.13 5.67 -8.71
N LEU A 116 10.16 4.86 -8.46
CA LEU A 116 10.02 3.41 -8.33
C LEU A 116 9.36 3.02 -7.00
N ILE A 117 9.68 3.72 -5.90
CA ILE A 117 9.28 3.29 -4.55
C ILE A 117 8.15 4.11 -3.94
N LYS A 118 7.81 5.27 -4.49
CA LYS A 118 6.77 6.16 -3.96
C LYS A 118 5.46 6.05 -4.74
N ASP A 119 4.36 6.30 -4.04
CA ASP A 119 3.06 6.54 -4.63
C ASP A 119 2.98 7.98 -5.16
N LYS A 120 2.50 8.15 -6.39
CA LYS A 120 2.52 9.47 -7.07
C LYS A 120 1.55 10.47 -6.45
N LEU A 121 0.45 10.01 -5.87
CA LEU A 121 -0.56 10.89 -5.29
C LEU A 121 -0.15 11.35 -3.89
N THR A 122 0.32 10.41 -3.07
CA THR A 122 0.50 10.62 -1.63
C THR A 122 1.96 10.83 -1.21
N GLY A 123 2.95 10.49 -2.03
CA GLY A 123 4.37 10.54 -1.65
C GLY A 123 4.79 9.49 -0.60
N LEU A 124 3.86 8.66 -0.12
CA LEU A 124 4.14 7.49 0.71
C LEU A 124 4.85 6.42 -0.11
N TYR A 125 5.41 5.41 0.56
CA TYR A 125 5.90 4.25 -0.19
C TYR A 125 4.74 3.55 -0.91
N ASN A 126 5.00 2.97 -2.06
CA ASN A 126 4.00 2.20 -2.80
C ASN A 126 3.98 0.73 -2.36
N ARG A 127 2.91 0.03 -2.71
CA ARG A 127 2.73 -1.40 -2.43
C ARG A 127 3.89 -2.27 -2.93
N ARG A 128 4.43 -2.00 -4.12
CA ARG A 128 5.55 -2.78 -4.67
C ARG A 128 6.78 -2.73 -3.77
N TYR A 129 7.10 -1.56 -3.25
CA TYR A 129 8.22 -1.41 -2.31
C TYR A 129 7.91 -2.02 -0.94
N LEU A 130 6.67 -1.87 -0.45
CA LEU A 130 6.20 -2.52 0.77
C LEU A 130 6.39 -4.04 0.71
N ASP A 131 6.00 -4.69 -0.39
CA ASP A 131 6.07 -6.15 -0.54
C ASP A 131 7.52 -6.66 -0.39
N GLU A 132 8.47 -5.99 -1.04
CA GLU A 132 9.90 -6.30 -0.91
C GLU A 132 10.43 -6.01 0.49
N TYR A 133 10.10 -4.84 1.06
CA TYR A 133 10.53 -4.47 2.41
C TYR A 133 10.03 -5.45 3.45
N LEU A 134 8.74 -5.77 3.40
CA LEU A 134 8.09 -6.65 4.36
C LEU A 134 8.64 -8.07 4.24
N LYS A 135 8.93 -8.56 3.03
CA LYS A 135 9.60 -9.86 2.85
C LYS A 135 10.94 -9.93 3.57
N ILE A 136 11.76 -8.88 3.48
CA ILE A 136 13.06 -8.80 4.16
C ILE A 136 12.87 -8.71 5.68
N ALA A 137 12.01 -7.80 6.15
CA ALA A 137 11.74 -7.58 7.57
C ALA A 137 11.14 -8.85 8.23
N PHE A 138 10.23 -9.53 7.54
CA PHE A 138 9.62 -10.78 7.98
C PHE A 138 10.64 -11.89 8.14
N ASN A 139 11.48 -12.14 7.13
CA ASN A 139 12.50 -13.18 7.22
C ASN A 139 13.52 -12.89 8.32
N LYS A 140 13.88 -11.61 8.50
CA LYS A 140 14.74 -11.20 9.61
C LYS A 140 14.09 -11.55 10.96
N ALA A 141 12.88 -11.07 11.20
CA ALA A 141 12.15 -11.30 12.46
C ALA A 141 11.87 -12.78 12.74
N LYS A 142 11.60 -13.58 11.69
CA LYS A 142 11.43 -15.03 11.80
C LYS A 142 12.73 -15.71 12.25
N ASN A 143 13.88 -15.25 11.75
CA ASN A 143 15.19 -15.84 12.04
C ASN A 143 15.76 -15.44 13.40
N ASP A 144 15.64 -14.16 13.78
CA ASP A 144 16.23 -13.63 15.02
C ASP A 144 15.24 -13.51 16.19
N GLY A 145 13.96 -13.81 15.94
CA GLY A 145 12.90 -13.72 16.95
C GLY A 145 12.53 -12.29 17.36
N SER A 146 12.96 -11.28 16.59
CA SER A 146 12.64 -9.88 16.85
C SER A 146 11.16 -9.56 16.61
N ASP A 147 10.68 -8.51 17.28
CA ASP A 147 9.28 -8.07 17.14
C ASP A 147 9.04 -7.49 15.74
N LEU A 148 7.96 -7.93 15.09
CA LEU A 148 7.46 -7.38 13.83
C LEU A 148 5.96 -7.22 13.92
N HIS A 149 5.48 -6.02 13.61
CA HIS A 149 4.07 -5.65 13.63
C HIS A 149 3.65 -5.08 12.28
N VAL A 150 2.57 -5.62 11.73
CA VAL A 150 1.97 -5.17 10.48
C VAL A 150 0.57 -4.65 10.79
N PHE A 151 0.30 -3.44 10.35
CA PHE A 151 -1.03 -2.83 10.46
C PHE A 151 -1.59 -2.57 9.07
N MET A 152 -2.86 -2.90 8.87
CA MET A 152 -3.65 -2.42 7.74
C MET A 152 -4.52 -1.26 8.22
N PHE A 153 -4.59 -0.19 7.44
CA PHE A 153 -5.43 0.97 7.69
C PHE A 153 -6.32 1.22 6.49
N ASP A 154 -7.53 1.74 6.74
CA ASP A 154 -8.50 2.11 5.70
C ASP A 154 -9.30 3.32 6.17
N ILE A 155 -9.44 4.31 5.27
CA ILE A 155 -10.23 5.51 5.55
C ILE A 155 -11.70 5.13 5.56
N ASP A 156 -12.32 5.33 6.72
CA ASP A 156 -13.69 4.95 6.93
C ASP A 156 -14.62 5.67 5.94
N ARG A 157 -15.42 4.88 5.22
CA ARG A 157 -16.48 5.37 4.33
C ARG A 157 -15.95 6.16 3.13
N PHE A 158 -14.72 5.91 2.68
CA PHE A 158 -14.08 6.65 1.59
C PHE A 158 -14.88 6.69 0.29
N LYS A 159 -15.59 5.61 -0.07
CA LYS A 159 -16.53 5.62 -1.21
C LYS A 159 -17.57 6.74 -1.12
N MET A 160 -18.11 6.99 0.07
CA MET A 160 -19.12 8.05 0.28
C MET A 160 -18.50 9.44 0.14
N ILE A 161 -17.23 9.59 0.54
CA ILE A 161 -16.46 10.81 0.33
C ILE A 161 -16.31 11.07 -1.18
N ASN A 162 -15.90 10.06 -1.95
CA ASN A 162 -15.80 10.17 -3.41
C ASN A 162 -17.15 10.50 -4.07
N THR A 163 -18.24 9.88 -3.62
CA THR A 163 -19.58 10.22 -4.14
C THR A 163 -19.95 11.68 -3.87
N ALA A 164 -19.60 12.20 -2.70
CA ALA A 164 -19.97 13.56 -2.30
C ALA A 164 -19.04 14.66 -2.85
N LEU A 165 -17.74 14.40 -3.01
CA LEU A 165 -16.76 15.39 -3.49
C LEU A 165 -16.25 15.16 -4.92
N GLY A 166 -16.60 14.03 -5.53
CA GLY A 166 -15.87 13.52 -6.67
C GLY A 166 -14.47 13.02 -6.30
N HIS A 167 -13.78 12.49 -7.31
CA HIS A 167 -12.46 11.90 -7.14
C HIS A 167 -11.40 12.90 -6.71
N ASP A 168 -11.45 14.15 -7.20
CA ASP A 168 -10.47 15.19 -6.82
C ASP A 168 -10.51 15.49 -5.32
N GLY A 169 -11.70 15.48 -4.72
CA GLY A 169 -11.85 15.67 -3.29
C GLY A 169 -11.40 14.46 -2.49
N GLY A 170 -11.70 13.24 -2.96
CA GLY A 170 -11.12 12.02 -2.38
C GLY A 170 -9.59 12.03 -2.42
N ASP A 171 -9.00 12.45 -3.53
CA ASP A 171 -7.55 12.62 -3.71
C ASP A 171 -6.95 13.63 -2.72
N ALA A 172 -7.66 14.73 -2.45
CA ALA A 172 -7.25 15.67 -1.42
C ALA A 172 -7.24 15.02 -0.02
N ILE A 173 -8.28 14.24 0.33
CA ILE A 173 -8.32 13.51 1.61
C ILE A 173 -7.18 12.50 1.73
N LEU A 174 -6.85 11.80 0.65
CA LEU A 174 -5.73 10.86 0.63
C LEU A 174 -4.39 11.58 0.87
N LYS A 175 -4.15 12.71 0.21
CA LYS A 175 -2.94 13.53 0.42
C LYS A 175 -2.84 14.01 1.86
N HIS A 176 -3.90 14.61 2.39
CA HIS A 176 -3.90 15.13 3.75
C HIS A 176 -3.72 14.03 4.80
N SER A 177 -4.39 12.89 4.64
CA SER A 177 -4.21 11.74 5.52
C SER A 177 -2.76 11.26 5.48
N SER A 178 -2.18 11.19 4.28
CA SER A 178 -0.79 10.77 4.08
C SER A 178 0.22 11.72 4.72
N ASP A 179 0.01 13.04 4.63
CA ASP A 179 0.85 14.04 5.31
C ASP A 179 0.75 13.91 6.84
N ALA A 180 -0.48 13.72 7.36
CA ALA A 180 -0.73 13.55 8.78
C ALA A 180 -0.06 12.27 9.34
N ILE A 181 -0.09 11.20 8.54
CA ILE A 181 0.59 9.95 8.84
C ILE A 181 2.12 10.12 8.78
N ALA A 182 2.64 10.73 7.71
CA ALA A 182 4.06 10.89 7.50
C ALA A 182 4.74 11.62 8.66
N LYS A 183 4.11 12.69 9.15
CA LYS A 183 4.59 13.42 10.34
C LYS A 183 4.76 12.52 11.55
N VAL A 184 3.74 11.71 11.87
CA VAL A 184 3.80 10.78 13.01
C VAL A 184 4.90 9.73 12.79
N VAL A 185 4.99 9.17 11.59
CA VAL A 185 6.02 8.18 11.25
C VAL A 185 7.43 8.76 11.39
N ASP A 186 7.65 9.99 10.94
CA ASP A 186 8.96 10.64 11.00
C ASP A 186 9.36 10.97 12.45
N GLU A 187 8.41 11.34 13.31
CA GLU A 187 8.65 11.51 14.75
C GLU A 187 9.14 10.22 15.43
N TYR A 188 8.54 9.06 15.10
CA TYR A 188 8.99 7.78 15.66
C TYR A 188 10.31 7.31 15.03
N LYS A 189 10.53 7.56 13.72
CA LYS A 189 11.84 7.30 13.08
C LYS A 189 12.97 8.12 13.69
N ALA A 190 12.72 9.37 14.04
CA ALA A 190 13.70 10.23 14.72
C ALA A 190 14.09 9.67 16.10
N GLN A 191 13.24 8.86 16.73
CA GLN A 191 13.53 8.13 17.97
C GLN A 191 14.26 6.80 17.73
N GLY A 192 14.69 6.53 16.49
CA GLY A 192 15.38 5.30 16.11
C GLY A 192 14.46 4.09 15.89
N ILE A 193 13.14 4.30 15.88
CA ILE A 193 12.19 3.20 15.63
C ILE A 193 12.11 2.94 14.13
N LYS A 194 12.35 1.69 13.75
CA LYS A 194 12.35 1.29 12.34
C LYS A 194 10.92 1.03 11.87
N MET A 195 10.44 1.89 10.98
CA MET A 195 9.07 1.85 10.47
C MET A 195 9.01 2.11 8.97
N LEU A 196 8.10 1.44 8.28
CA LEU A 196 7.74 1.73 6.91
C LEU A 196 6.23 1.93 6.80
N PHE A 197 5.81 3.03 6.18
CA PHE A 197 4.41 3.31 5.90
C PHE A 197 4.21 3.44 4.39
N ALA A 198 3.27 2.68 3.85
CA ALA A 198 3.01 2.61 2.41
C ALA A 198 1.52 2.70 2.11
N ARG A 199 1.19 3.23 0.93
CA ARG A 199 -0.15 3.11 0.35
C ARG A 199 -0.26 1.73 -0.31
N TYR A 200 -1.17 0.91 0.21
CA TYR A 200 -1.40 -0.46 -0.23
C TYR A 200 -2.34 -0.50 -1.44
N GLY A 201 -3.43 0.25 -1.36
CA GLY A 201 -4.53 0.27 -2.33
C GLY A 201 -5.10 1.68 -2.55
N GLY A 202 -6.38 1.76 -2.92
CA GLY A 202 -7.09 3.03 -3.15
C GLY A 202 -7.07 3.92 -1.90
N GLU A 203 -7.83 3.52 -0.88
CA GLU A 203 -7.86 4.17 0.45
C GLU A 203 -7.11 3.40 1.54
N GLU A 204 -6.40 2.33 1.16
CA GLU A 204 -5.75 1.42 2.08
C GLU A 204 -4.26 1.75 2.28
N PHE A 205 -3.80 1.65 3.52
CA PHE A 205 -2.42 1.88 3.87
C PHE A 205 -1.88 0.78 4.78
N THR A 206 -0.57 0.54 4.73
CA THR A 206 0.11 -0.44 5.57
C THR A 206 1.25 0.19 6.34
N LEU A 207 1.30 -0.06 7.64
CA LEU A 207 2.44 0.24 8.51
C LEU A 207 3.15 -1.04 8.89
N VAL A 208 4.46 -1.06 8.73
CA VAL A 208 5.36 -2.10 9.23
C VAL A 208 6.23 -1.50 10.33
N VAL A 209 6.26 -2.11 11.51
CA VAL A 209 7.08 -1.68 12.66
C VAL A 209 7.97 -2.83 13.10
N GLU A 210 9.27 -2.56 13.22
CA GLU A 210 10.29 -3.54 13.58
C GLU A 210 10.94 -3.26 14.94
N GLY A 211 11.26 -4.33 15.66
CA GLY A 211 12.19 -4.33 16.79
C GLY A 211 11.69 -3.60 18.04
N VAL A 212 10.38 -3.33 18.15
CA VAL A 212 9.79 -2.70 19.33
C VAL A 212 8.67 -3.56 19.91
N PRO A 213 8.43 -3.50 21.23
CA PRO A 213 7.32 -4.20 21.83
C PRO A 213 5.97 -3.75 21.27
N LYS A 214 5.01 -4.69 21.21
CA LYS A 214 3.66 -4.48 20.68
C LYS A 214 2.96 -3.22 21.18
N TYR A 215 3.11 -2.87 22.46
CA TYR A 215 2.45 -1.69 23.03
C TYR A 215 2.91 -0.38 22.36
N LYS A 216 4.21 -0.25 22.04
CA LYS A 216 4.75 0.92 21.32
C LYS A 216 4.25 0.97 19.88
N ALA A 217 4.16 -0.18 19.23
CA ALA A 217 3.62 -0.26 17.87
C ALA A 217 2.13 0.16 17.84
N ILE A 218 1.33 -0.28 18.82
CA ILE A 218 -0.07 0.14 18.99
C ILE A 218 -0.16 1.64 19.28
N GLU A 219 0.70 2.17 20.15
CA GLU A 219 0.75 3.60 20.46
C GLU A 219 0.97 4.44 19.20
N ALA A 220 1.92 4.05 18.35
CA ALA A 220 2.16 4.73 17.08
C ALA A 220 0.95 4.66 16.13
N ALA A 221 0.33 3.48 16.00
CA ALA A 221 -0.87 3.31 15.19
C ALA A 221 -2.07 4.14 15.71
N GLN A 222 -2.21 4.23 17.03
CA GLN A 222 -3.23 5.06 17.68
C GLN A 222 -2.97 6.56 17.45
N LYS A 223 -1.71 6.98 17.53
CA LYS A 223 -1.32 8.36 17.22
C LYS A 223 -1.56 8.71 15.76
N ILE A 224 -1.27 7.79 14.84
CA ILE A 224 -1.63 7.93 13.42
C ILE A 224 -3.15 8.12 13.26
N ARG A 225 -3.95 7.24 13.86
CA ARG A 225 -5.42 7.35 13.80
C ARG A 225 -5.91 8.71 14.32
N ALA A 226 -5.43 9.12 15.49
CA ALA A 226 -5.79 10.42 16.07
C ALA A 226 -5.37 11.59 15.18
N SER A 227 -4.18 11.54 14.56
CA SER A 227 -3.66 12.56 13.65
C SER A 227 -4.55 12.72 12.41
N VAL A 228 -4.99 11.61 11.81
CA VAL A 228 -5.92 11.63 10.67
C VAL A 228 -7.30 12.16 11.08
N ASN A 229 -7.81 11.73 12.23
CA ASN A 229 -9.14 12.13 12.71
C ASN A 229 -9.27 13.64 13.03
N GLN A 230 -8.20 14.30 13.45
CA GLN A 230 -8.24 15.69 13.93
C GLN A 230 -8.14 16.75 12.83
N ASN A 231 -8.17 16.35 11.55
CA ASN A 231 -7.71 17.23 10.48
C ASN A 231 -8.75 18.28 10.04
N LYS A 232 -8.35 19.57 10.13
CA LYS A 232 -9.25 20.75 10.11
C LYS A 232 -9.51 21.36 8.72
N ASP A 233 -8.82 20.90 7.67
CA ASP A 233 -8.84 21.55 6.34
C ASP A 233 -10.07 21.19 5.48
N ILE A 234 -10.92 20.27 5.95
CA ILE A 234 -12.17 19.88 5.28
C ILE A 234 -13.30 20.92 5.50
N LYS A 235 -13.07 21.91 6.37
CA LYS A 235 -14.08 22.91 6.78
C LYS A 235 -14.73 23.67 5.63
N THR A 236 -14.01 23.94 4.54
CA THR A 236 -14.56 24.69 3.41
C THR A 236 -15.62 23.90 2.63
N HIS A 237 -15.57 22.56 2.68
CA HIS A 237 -16.53 21.67 2.00
C HIS A 237 -17.57 21.08 2.96
N ALA A 238 -17.34 21.17 4.27
CA ALA A 238 -18.16 20.56 5.33
C ALA A 238 -19.66 20.91 5.26
N ASN A 239 -20.01 22.14 4.90
CA ASN A 239 -21.42 22.53 4.82
C ASN A 239 -22.16 21.81 3.67
N ASN A 240 -21.53 21.72 2.49
CA ASN A 240 -22.10 21.03 1.34
C ASN A 240 -22.23 19.52 1.59
N PHE A 241 -21.28 18.94 2.30
CA PHE A 241 -21.31 17.55 2.72
C PHE A 241 -22.44 17.23 3.68
N ALA A 242 -22.60 18.04 4.73
CA ALA A 242 -23.65 17.84 5.70
C ALA A 242 -25.02 17.90 5.00
N GLU A 243 -25.21 18.85 4.10
CA GLU A 243 -26.44 18.97 3.32
C GLU A 243 -26.67 17.77 2.39
N TYR A 244 -25.64 17.30 1.68
CA TYR A 244 -25.73 16.10 0.84
C TYR A 244 -26.16 14.86 1.65
N PHE A 245 -25.46 14.55 2.74
CA PHE A 245 -25.76 13.35 3.55
C PHE A 245 -27.13 13.45 4.23
N LYS A 246 -27.53 14.66 4.66
CA LYS A 246 -28.87 14.90 5.19
C LYS A 246 -29.95 14.61 4.14
N ASN A 247 -29.77 15.10 2.91
CA ASN A 247 -30.74 14.91 1.84
C ASN A 247 -30.83 13.43 1.41
N ALA A 248 -29.69 12.75 1.23
CA ALA A 248 -29.65 11.33 0.90
C ALA A 248 -30.28 10.45 2.02
N GLY A 249 -30.02 10.77 3.29
CA GLY A 249 -30.66 10.10 4.42
C GLY A 249 -32.18 10.33 4.46
N ASN A 250 -32.64 11.55 4.14
CA ASN A 250 -34.07 11.86 4.08
C ASN A 250 -34.79 11.14 2.94
N GLU A 251 -34.13 11.00 1.79
CA GLU A 251 -34.65 10.22 0.66
C GLU A 251 -34.86 8.75 1.05
N LEU A 252 -33.88 8.11 1.70
CA LEU A 252 -34.04 6.75 2.20
C LEU A 252 -35.16 6.64 3.25
N ARG A 253 -35.24 7.60 4.19
CA ARG A 253 -36.33 7.65 5.18
C ARG A 253 -37.71 7.79 4.54
N SER A 254 -37.83 8.52 3.43
CA SER A 254 -39.11 8.73 2.73
C SER A 254 -39.72 7.44 2.18
N ARG A 255 -38.92 6.38 2.04
CA ARG A 255 -39.35 5.03 1.59
C ARG A 255 -39.89 4.15 2.74
N GLY A 256 -39.80 4.62 3.99
CA GLY A 256 -40.16 3.88 5.20
C GLY A 256 -39.02 3.00 5.70
N VAL A 257 -38.52 3.25 6.92
CA VAL A 257 -37.33 2.56 7.46
C VAL A 257 -37.57 1.07 7.63
N GLU A 258 -38.78 0.65 8.01
CA GLU A 258 -39.16 -0.77 8.07
C GLU A 258 -39.12 -1.49 6.71
N ASN A 259 -39.14 -0.75 5.60
CA ASN A 259 -39.16 -1.31 4.24
C ASN A 259 -37.77 -1.38 3.60
N LEU A 260 -36.73 -0.92 4.31
CA LEU A 260 -35.36 -0.90 3.80
C LEU A 260 -34.74 -2.30 3.85
N LYS A 261 -34.03 -2.68 2.78
CA LYS A 261 -33.18 -3.87 2.84
C LYS A 261 -32.06 -3.67 3.88
N PRO A 262 -31.46 -4.74 4.44
CA PRO A 262 -30.38 -4.61 5.41
C PRO A 262 -29.23 -3.70 4.93
N GLU A 263 -28.86 -3.82 3.66
CA GLU A 263 -27.84 -2.98 3.01
C GLU A 263 -28.21 -1.48 3.00
N GLU A 264 -29.49 -1.18 2.77
CA GLU A 264 -30.01 0.20 2.75
C GLU A 264 -30.14 0.77 4.16
N ALA A 265 -30.47 -0.06 5.15
CA ALA A 265 -30.47 0.31 6.56
C ALA A 265 -29.06 0.64 7.07
N HIS A 266 -28.05 -0.13 6.64
CA HIS A 266 -26.64 0.20 6.90
C HIS A 266 -26.26 1.52 6.23
N LEU A 267 -26.65 1.73 4.97
CA LEU A 267 -26.37 2.98 4.26
C LEU A 267 -27.02 4.20 4.93
N LEU A 268 -28.24 4.07 5.45
CA LEU A 268 -28.92 5.12 6.20
C LEU A 268 -28.15 5.49 7.48
N SER A 269 -27.73 4.48 8.26
CA SER A 269 -26.88 4.69 9.44
C SER A 269 -25.57 5.40 9.09
N ASP A 270 -25.00 5.05 7.94
CA ASP A 270 -23.76 5.62 7.44
C ASP A 270 -23.93 7.11 7.02
N TYR A 271 -25.05 7.45 6.38
CA TYR A 271 -25.39 8.85 6.07
C TYR A 271 -25.62 9.68 7.33
N ASP A 272 -26.36 9.16 8.30
CA ASP A 272 -26.60 9.87 9.57
C ASP A 272 -25.30 10.07 10.35
N PHE A 273 -24.43 9.05 10.37
CA PHE A 273 -23.10 9.16 10.97
C PHE A 273 -22.28 10.25 10.30
N LEU A 274 -22.18 10.25 8.97
CA LEU A 274 -21.38 11.23 8.23
C LEU A 274 -21.95 12.64 8.34
N TYR A 275 -23.28 12.80 8.25
CA TYR A 275 -23.94 14.08 8.48
C TYR A 275 -23.55 14.65 9.85
N ASN A 276 -23.67 13.83 10.90
CA ASN A 276 -23.32 14.25 12.26
C ASN A 276 -21.82 14.54 12.40
N HIS A 277 -20.94 13.68 11.87
CA HIS A 277 -19.47 13.88 11.93
C HIS A 277 -19.02 15.16 11.24
N VAL A 278 -19.55 15.41 10.05
CA VAL A 278 -19.23 16.62 9.29
C VAL A 278 -19.79 17.85 10.01
N LYS A 279 -21.04 17.78 10.50
CA LYS A 279 -21.68 18.88 11.23
C LYS A 279 -20.98 19.22 12.55
N THR A 280 -20.48 18.21 13.26
CA THR A 280 -19.74 18.38 14.52
C THR A 280 -18.24 18.65 14.31
N ASN A 281 -17.80 18.78 13.05
CA ASN A 281 -16.43 19.08 12.68
C ASN A 281 -15.43 18.00 13.14
N GLN A 282 -15.88 16.74 13.24
CA GLN A 282 -15.09 15.61 13.75
C GLN A 282 -14.15 14.97 12.71
N GLY A 283 -14.04 15.56 11.51
CA GLY A 283 -13.15 15.06 10.45
C GLY A 283 -13.59 13.71 9.88
N PHE A 284 -12.76 13.12 9.02
CA PHE A 284 -12.90 11.73 8.59
C PHE A 284 -12.13 10.82 9.53
N THR A 285 -12.57 9.58 9.67
CA THR A 285 -11.93 8.62 10.56
C THR A 285 -11.18 7.54 9.79
N ILE A 286 -10.23 6.90 10.47
CA ILE A 286 -9.49 5.77 9.92
C ILE A 286 -9.57 4.58 10.88
N SER A 287 -9.82 3.39 10.34
CA SER A 287 -9.80 2.14 11.09
C SER A 287 -8.48 1.40 10.85
N ALA A 288 -8.09 0.56 11.79
CA ALA A 288 -6.85 -0.21 11.71
C ALA A 288 -7.02 -1.66 12.19
N GLY A 289 -6.30 -2.58 11.56
CA GLY A 289 -6.14 -3.96 11.99
C GLY A 289 -4.67 -4.31 12.22
N LEU A 290 -4.35 -5.03 13.31
CA LEU A 290 -2.98 -5.38 13.69
C LEU A 290 -2.72 -6.88 13.64
N CYS A 291 -1.68 -7.27 12.90
CA CYS A 291 -1.03 -8.59 12.99
C CYS A 291 0.38 -8.46 13.60
N SER A 292 0.62 -9.13 14.73
CA SER A 292 1.97 -9.23 15.34
C SER A 292 2.60 -10.57 15.00
N LEU A 293 3.77 -10.60 14.38
CA LEU A 293 4.40 -11.85 13.96
C LEU A 293 4.71 -12.76 15.14
N LYS A 294 5.24 -12.22 16.24
CA LYS A 294 5.61 -13.02 17.43
C LYS A 294 4.43 -13.77 18.06
N GLU A 295 3.22 -13.22 17.96
CA GLU A 295 2.00 -13.83 18.50
C GLU A 295 1.40 -14.88 17.55
N HIS A 296 1.69 -14.75 16.25
CA HIS A 296 1.10 -15.56 15.19
C HIS A 296 2.14 -16.35 14.38
N SER A 297 3.36 -16.47 14.88
CA SER A 297 4.51 -17.09 14.18
C SER A 297 4.30 -18.56 13.87
N GLN A 298 3.32 -19.20 14.52
CA GLN A 298 2.93 -20.59 14.29
C GLN A 298 2.01 -20.76 13.07
N ILE A 299 1.46 -19.67 12.55
CA ILE A 299 0.37 -19.66 11.54
C ILE A 299 0.79 -18.84 10.31
N VAL A 300 1.60 -17.82 10.53
CA VAL A 300 2.10 -16.92 9.51
C VAL A 300 3.48 -17.39 9.09
N ASP A 301 3.57 -17.97 7.90
CA ASP A 301 4.80 -18.51 7.35
C ASP A 301 5.41 -17.64 6.25
N ALA A 302 4.64 -16.68 5.71
CA ALA A 302 5.10 -15.73 4.71
C ALA A 302 4.63 -14.28 4.99
N SER A 303 5.37 -13.31 4.46
CA SER A 303 5.10 -11.87 4.66
C SER A 303 3.69 -11.45 4.25
N HIS A 304 3.21 -11.88 3.07
CA HIS A 304 1.89 -11.52 2.56
C HIS A 304 0.73 -11.99 3.46
N GLU A 305 0.95 -13.04 4.25
CA GLU A 305 -0.03 -13.59 5.18
C GLU A 305 -0.26 -12.69 6.38
N SER A 306 0.81 -12.03 6.86
CA SER A 306 0.70 -11.04 7.94
C SER A 306 -0.14 -9.83 7.53
N VAL A 307 -0.08 -9.43 6.26
CA VAL A 307 -0.92 -8.37 5.69
C VAL A 307 -2.37 -8.83 5.64
N LYS A 308 -2.63 -10.05 5.18
CA LYS A 308 -3.97 -10.63 5.13
C LYS A 308 -4.62 -10.75 6.51
N LEU A 309 -3.87 -11.16 7.53
CA LEU A 309 -4.39 -11.20 8.89
C LEU A 309 -4.66 -9.80 9.45
N ALA A 310 -3.80 -8.82 9.16
CA ALA A 310 -4.04 -7.44 9.53
C ALA A 310 -5.30 -6.88 8.85
N ASP A 311 -5.56 -7.27 7.60
CA ASP A 311 -6.76 -6.93 6.83
C ASP A 311 -8.04 -7.54 7.44
N LEU A 312 -8.03 -8.83 7.82
CA LEU A 312 -9.15 -9.45 8.54
C LEU A 312 -9.46 -8.74 9.87
N ALA A 313 -8.43 -8.35 10.62
CA ALA A 313 -8.61 -7.58 11.83
C ALA A 313 -9.18 -6.17 11.53
N LEU A 314 -8.80 -5.55 10.42
CA LEU A 314 -9.34 -4.27 9.98
C LEU A 314 -10.83 -4.38 9.63
N GLU A 315 -11.24 -5.44 8.92
CA GLU A 315 -12.65 -5.68 8.61
C GLU A 315 -13.49 -5.84 9.88
N ARG A 316 -12.96 -6.51 10.90
CA ARG A 316 -13.60 -6.52 12.22
C ARG A 316 -13.73 -5.13 12.82
N ALA A 317 -12.68 -4.30 12.77
CA ALA A 317 -12.75 -2.92 13.26
C ALA A 317 -13.87 -2.13 12.54
N LYS A 318 -14.06 -2.34 11.24
CA LYS A 318 -15.14 -1.72 10.46
C LYS A 318 -16.51 -2.22 10.91
N GLN A 319 -16.66 -3.54 11.10
CA GLN A 319 -17.93 -4.15 11.55
C GLN A 319 -18.31 -3.77 12.98
N SER A 320 -17.34 -3.59 13.88
CA SER A 320 -17.57 -3.20 15.27
C SER A 320 -17.74 -1.69 15.48
N GLY A 321 -17.96 -0.92 14.40
CA GLY A 321 -18.31 0.51 14.50
C GLY A 321 -17.28 1.50 13.93
N ARG A 322 -16.23 1.03 13.23
CA ARG A 322 -15.19 1.87 12.60
C ARG A 322 -14.42 2.74 13.62
N ASN A 323 -13.55 3.63 13.13
CA ASN A 323 -12.69 4.50 13.91
C ASN A 323 -12.09 3.76 15.11
N GLN A 324 -11.44 2.62 14.88
CA GLN A 324 -10.84 1.83 15.95
C GLN A 324 -9.69 0.98 15.44
N LEU A 325 -8.91 0.47 16.40
CA LEU A 325 -7.86 -0.48 16.14
C LEU A 325 -8.28 -1.83 16.69
N SER A 326 -8.41 -2.81 15.80
CA SER A 326 -8.61 -4.21 16.16
C SER A 326 -7.30 -4.98 16.00
N LYS A 327 -7.19 -6.08 16.75
CA LYS A 327 -6.04 -6.98 16.69
C LYS A 327 -6.54 -8.31 16.17
N VAL A 328 -5.68 -9.06 15.48
CA VAL A 328 -5.96 -10.45 15.14
C VAL A 328 -6.32 -11.18 16.43
N GLY A 329 -7.56 -11.64 16.48
CA GLY A 329 -8.09 -12.47 17.53
C GLY A 329 -8.21 -13.91 17.06
N HIS A 330 -8.85 -14.69 17.91
CA HIS A 330 -9.12 -16.10 17.69
C HIS A 330 -9.99 -16.40 16.46
N ASP A 331 -10.82 -15.45 16.05
CA ASP A 331 -11.82 -15.59 15.01
C ASP A 331 -11.17 -15.44 13.64
N GLU A 332 -10.28 -14.46 13.54
CA GLU A 332 -9.47 -14.16 12.37
C GLU A 332 -8.47 -15.29 12.11
N LEU A 333 -7.90 -15.89 13.16
CA LEU A 333 -7.08 -17.10 13.03
C LEU A 333 -7.87 -18.30 12.51
N THR A 334 -9.14 -18.43 12.93
CA THR A 334 -10.05 -19.47 12.46
C THR A 334 -10.40 -19.27 10.99
N GLU A 335 -10.78 -18.06 10.61
CA GLU A 335 -11.08 -17.68 9.23
C GLU A 335 -9.85 -17.87 8.33
N TYR A 336 -8.67 -17.49 8.82
CA TYR A 336 -7.43 -17.67 8.09
C TYR A 336 -7.06 -19.15 7.89
N ALA A 337 -7.24 -19.99 8.91
CA ALA A 337 -7.06 -21.44 8.79
C ALA A 337 -8.05 -22.04 7.78
N SER A 338 -9.30 -21.57 7.79
CA SER A 338 -10.34 -21.98 6.82
C SER A 338 -9.96 -21.58 5.40
N TYR A 339 -9.46 -20.36 5.21
CA TYR A 339 -8.95 -19.87 3.93
C TYR A 339 -7.78 -20.72 3.43
N LYS A 340 -6.80 -21.03 4.29
CA LYS A 340 -5.65 -21.87 3.94
C LYS A 340 -6.07 -23.26 3.47
N LEU A 341 -7.04 -23.86 4.16
CA LEU A 341 -7.60 -25.15 3.76
C LEU A 341 -8.33 -25.07 2.41
N LYS A 342 -9.16 -24.04 2.21
CA LYS A 342 -9.88 -23.81 0.95
C LYS A 342 -8.93 -23.59 -0.23
N ASP A 343 -7.91 -22.73 -0.06
CA ASP A 343 -6.90 -22.47 -1.09
C ASP A 343 -6.13 -23.75 -1.48
N ALA A 344 -5.77 -24.59 -0.50
CA ALA A 344 -5.13 -25.87 -0.76
C ALA A 344 -6.03 -26.84 -1.55
N LEU A 345 -7.30 -26.92 -1.19
CA LEU A 345 -8.29 -27.76 -1.88
C LEU A 345 -8.56 -27.29 -3.32
N GLU A 346 -8.71 -25.98 -3.52
CA GLU A 346 -8.96 -25.37 -4.83
C GLU A 346 -7.76 -25.53 -5.77
N ARG A 347 -6.53 -25.38 -5.25
CA ARG A 347 -5.31 -25.55 -6.05
C ARG A 347 -4.94 -27.02 -6.31
N LYS A 348 -5.71 -27.98 -5.77
CA LYS A 348 -5.32 -29.41 -5.72
C LYS A 348 -3.89 -29.62 -5.21
N SER A 349 -3.38 -28.69 -4.42
CA SER A 349 -2.06 -28.74 -3.83
C SER A 349 -2.18 -29.37 -2.46
N SER A 350 -1.38 -30.39 -2.16
CA SER A 350 -1.34 -30.95 -0.83
C SER A 350 -0.70 -29.94 0.13
N LEU A 351 -1.38 -29.65 1.24
CA LEU A 351 -0.72 -29.06 2.41
C LEU A 351 0.44 -29.99 2.81
N SER A 352 1.61 -29.43 3.12
CA SER A 352 2.71 -30.21 3.66
C SER A 352 2.30 -30.86 4.99
N ALA A 353 2.94 -31.97 5.35
CA ALA A 353 2.67 -32.64 6.63
C ALA A 353 2.90 -31.69 7.81
N GLU A 354 3.89 -30.80 7.70
CA GLU A 354 4.21 -29.81 8.73
C GLU A 354 3.12 -28.75 8.87
N GLU A 355 2.57 -28.25 7.76
CA GLU A 355 1.45 -27.30 7.75
C GLU A 355 0.16 -27.91 8.32
N ARG A 356 -0.15 -29.17 7.98
CA ARG A 356 -1.32 -29.87 8.51
C ARG A 356 -1.24 -30.04 10.03
N VAL A 357 -0.11 -30.50 10.54
CA VAL A 357 0.11 -30.67 11.99
C VAL A 357 -0.01 -29.33 12.72
N LYS A 358 0.56 -28.25 12.16
CA LYS A 358 0.47 -26.90 12.72
C LYS A 358 -0.98 -26.39 12.76
N LEU A 359 -1.69 -26.39 11.63
CA LEU A 359 -3.09 -25.95 11.52
C LEU A 359 -4.00 -26.73 12.47
N HIS A 360 -3.81 -28.05 12.52
CA HIS A 360 -4.56 -28.93 13.41
C HIS A 360 -4.32 -28.59 14.90
N GLY A 361 -3.08 -28.27 15.30
CA GLY A 361 -2.75 -27.83 16.65
C GLY A 361 -3.42 -26.52 17.06
N ILE A 362 -3.42 -25.53 16.14
CA ILE A 362 -4.05 -24.22 16.35
C ILE A 362 -5.55 -24.36 16.56
N ILE A 363 -6.22 -25.11 15.67
CA ILE A 363 -7.66 -25.29 15.74
C ILE A 363 -8.07 -26.06 17.00
N LYS A 364 -7.31 -27.09 17.41
CA LYS A 364 -7.57 -27.79 18.67
C LYS A 364 -7.46 -26.87 19.89
N LYS A 365 -6.43 -26.02 19.93
CA LYS A 365 -6.26 -25.02 21.01
C LYS A 365 -7.41 -24.03 21.03
N GLN A 366 -7.89 -23.62 19.86
CA GLN A 366 -9.03 -22.73 19.69
C GLN A 366 -10.34 -23.34 20.21
N ILE A 367 -10.65 -24.57 19.81
CA ILE A 367 -11.83 -25.30 20.30
C ILE A 367 -11.79 -25.42 21.83
N LYS A 368 -10.61 -25.71 22.40
CA LYS A 368 -10.45 -25.83 23.86
C LYS A 368 -10.75 -24.51 24.58
N GLN A 369 -10.40 -23.36 24.00
CA GLN A 369 -10.70 -22.04 24.57
C GLN A 369 -12.17 -21.65 24.40
N LEU A 370 -12.80 -22.04 23.29
CA LEU A 370 -14.21 -21.72 22.99
C LEU A 370 -15.22 -22.57 23.79
N LYS A 371 -14.82 -23.78 24.23
CA LYS A 371 -15.65 -24.67 25.08
C LYS A 371 -16.13 -24.08 26.42
N ILE A 372 -15.73 -22.85 26.73
CA ILE A 372 -16.02 -22.16 28.00
C ILE A 372 -17.33 -21.33 27.90
N LYS A 373 -17.94 -21.16 26.70
CA LYS A 373 -19.16 -20.35 26.52
C LYS A 373 -20.24 -21.05 25.66
N PRO A 374 -21.51 -21.14 26.09
CA PRO A 374 -22.60 -21.81 25.35
C PRO A 374 -22.88 -21.19 23.96
N GLU A 375 -22.70 -19.89 23.84
CA GLU A 375 -22.94 -19.04 22.66
C GLU A 375 -21.88 -19.18 21.54
N GLN A 376 -21.02 -20.20 21.57
CA GLN A 376 -19.98 -20.46 20.57
C GLN A 376 -20.11 -21.86 19.90
N GLU A 377 -21.23 -22.55 20.10
CA GLU A 377 -21.41 -23.95 19.65
C GLU A 377 -21.31 -24.10 18.11
N GLU A 378 -21.96 -23.21 17.35
CA GLU A 378 -21.89 -23.21 15.86
C GLU A 378 -20.44 -23.06 15.35
N LYS A 379 -19.65 -22.24 16.03
CA LYS A 379 -18.25 -21.98 15.67
C LYS A 379 -17.34 -23.15 16.04
N ILE A 380 -17.62 -23.82 17.17
CA ILE A 380 -16.94 -25.07 17.54
C ILE A 380 -17.23 -26.15 16.49
N THR A 381 -18.45 -26.23 15.96
CA THR A 381 -18.81 -27.18 14.91
C THR A 381 -18.01 -26.92 13.62
N LYS A 382 -18.00 -25.69 13.11
CA LYS A 382 -17.17 -25.32 11.94
C LYS A 382 -15.69 -25.65 12.13
N LEU A 383 -15.15 -25.41 13.32
CA LEU A 383 -13.75 -25.76 13.63
C LEU A 383 -13.49 -27.27 13.67
N LYS A 384 -14.45 -28.07 14.11
CA LYS A 384 -14.33 -29.54 14.08
C LYS A 384 -14.36 -30.07 12.65
N GLU A 385 -15.21 -29.52 11.78
CA GLU A 385 -15.24 -29.87 10.35
C GLU A 385 -13.89 -29.59 9.69
N ILE A 386 -13.28 -28.42 9.97
CA ILE A 386 -11.94 -28.08 9.47
C ILE A 386 -10.88 -29.06 10.00
N LEU A 387 -10.98 -29.54 11.25
CA LEU A 387 -10.07 -30.56 11.77
C LEU A 387 -10.20 -31.90 11.06
N GLU A 388 -11.42 -32.32 10.73
CA GLU A 388 -11.67 -33.54 9.96
C GLU A 388 -11.07 -33.44 8.56
N MET A 389 -11.17 -32.26 7.92
CA MET A 389 -10.59 -32.03 6.59
C MET A 389 -9.05 -31.94 6.59
N LEU A 390 -8.43 -31.64 7.74
CA LEU A 390 -6.97 -31.57 7.90
C LEU A 390 -6.34 -32.93 8.25
N SER A 391 -7.15 -33.86 8.77
CA SER A 391 -6.76 -35.22 9.16
C SER A 391 -6.70 -36.13 7.94
#